data_AF-A0A971LHY0-F1
#
_entry.id   AF-A0A971LHY0-F1
#
_cell.length_a   1.000
_cell.length_b   1.000
_cell.length_c   1.000
_cell.angle_alpha   90.00
_cell.angle_beta   90.00
_cell.angle_gamma   90.00
#
_symmetry.space_group_name_H-M   'P 1'
#
loop_
_entity.id
_entity.type
_entity.pdbx_description
1 polymer ?
#
loop_
_entity_poly.entity_id
_entity_poly.type
_entity_poly.pdbx_seq_one_letter_code
_entity_poly.pdbx_strand_id
1 'polypeptide(L)'
;MPNGYQELKGVLHWQYALYPQMQLADAIKLIYQSEFAGGHMITDEQASLRRLQEEWALVAARGGGQQLPIFEILSDGLWRLNLAPLIERGISPRTVNRLFVLSANEHVGKRENFEGKLAAFRQWCVDGLFPWAGPELDAYLLEYKAQGYPALSHSDTYRSAYAPAYRVISSKFVPYFELLVRIDRLTAQHQQVNVAIEGHSAAGKTFLARQLARIYDCNVIAMDHFFLPPSLRTEARLAEPGGNVHYERFISEVLDGLQ
;
A
#
# COMPACT_ATOMS: atom_id res chain seq x y z
N MET A 1 -6.88 -5.32 -26.40
CA MET A 1 -6.36 -4.36 -25.39
C MET A 1 -5.72 -5.18 -24.29
N PRO A 2 -4.47 -4.91 -23.87
CA PRO A 2 -3.89 -5.53 -22.67
C PRO A 2 -4.84 -5.40 -21.47
N ASN A 3 -4.91 -6.43 -20.60
CA ASN A 3 -5.85 -6.49 -19.48
C ASN A 3 -5.78 -5.24 -18.56
N GLY A 4 -4.62 -4.59 -18.42
CA GLY A 4 -4.45 -3.39 -17.60
C GLY A 4 -5.20 -2.14 -18.09
N TYR A 5 -5.47 -2.00 -19.40
CA TYR A 5 -6.22 -0.85 -19.91
C TYR A 5 -7.72 -0.91 -19.61
N GLN A 6 -8.30 -2.11 -19.56
CA GLN A 6 -9.70 -2.27 -19.18
C GLN A 6 -9.89 -2.03 -17.68
N GLU A 7 -8.96 -2.48 -16.85
CA GLU A 7 -8.92 -2.16 -15.42
C GLU A 7 -8.84 -0.63 -15.21
N LEU A 8 -7.86 0.03 -15.84
CA LEU A 8 -7.70 1.49 -15.76
C LEU A 8 -8.95 2.25 -16.22
N LYS A 9 -9.58 1.80 -17.32
CA LYS A 9 -10.83 2.39 -17.84
C LYS A 9 -11.95 2.32 -16.80
N GLY A 10 -12.14 1.13 -16.20
CA GLY A 10 -13.14 0.91 -15.16
C GLY A 10 -12.89 1.78 -13.92
N VAL A 11 -11.62 1.89 -13.51
CA VAL A 11 -11.21 2.72 -12.37
C VAL A 11 -11.44 4.20 -12.63
N LEU A 12 -11.05 4.72 -13.79
CA LEU A 12 -11.30 6.12 -14.16
C LEU A 12 -12.79 6.44 -14.17
N HIS A 13 -13.61 5.54 -14.71
CA HIS A 13 -15.06 5.72 -14.72
C HIS A 13 -15.64 5.73 -13.29
N TRP A 14 -15.22 4.81 -12.43
CA TRP A 14 -15.64 4.76 -11.04
C TRP A 14 -15.20 6.01 -10.25
N GLN A 15 -13.96 6.44 -10.44
CA GLN A 15 -13.40 7.65 -9.82
C GLN A 15 -14.10 8.92 -10.28
N TYR A 16 -14.42 9.02 -11.57
CA TYR A 16 -15.18 10.15 -12.10
C TYR A 16 -16.59 10.23 -11.53
N ALA A 17 -17.23 9.08 -11.29
CA ALA A 17 -18.53 9.02 -10.63
C ALA A 17 -18.48 9.43 -9.14
N LEU A 18 -17.42 9.05 -8.41
CA LEU A 18 -17.22 9.46 -7.02
C LEU A 18 -16.82 10.93 -6.87
N TYR A 19 -16.05 11.45 -7.83
CA TYR A 19 -15.49 12.78 -7.81
C TYR A 19 -15.97 13.58 -9.04
N PRO A 20 -17.25 13.98 -9.12
CA PRO A 20 -17.81 14.65 -10.30
C PRO A 20 -17.21 16.03 -10.60
N GLN A 21 -16.52 16.66 -9.65
CA GLN A 21 -15.77 17.91 -9.86
C GLN A 21 -14.31 17.67 -10.28
N MET A 22 -13.94 16.43 -10.58
CA MET A 22 -12.65 16.08 -11.17
C MET A 22 -12.43 16.85 -12.48
N GLN A 23 -11.22 17.37 -12.66
CA GLN A 23 -10.80 18.00 -13.91
C GLN A 23 -9.82 17.10 -14.67
N LEU A 24 -9.49 17.47 -15.91
CA LEU A 24 -8.55 16.73 -16.76
C LEU A 24 -7.21 16.45 -16.04
N ALA A 25 -6.67 17.44 -15.31
CA ALA A 25 -5.43 17.29 -14.55
C ALA A 25 -5.51 16.18 -13.48
N ASP A 26 -6.67 16.01 -12.84
CA ASP A 26 -6.88 14.99 -11.81
C ASP A 26 -6.99 13.58 -12.40
N ALA A 27 -7.63 13.46 -13.57
CA ALA A 27 -7.68 12.21 -14.33
C ALA A 27 -6.27 11.78 -14.79
N ILE A 28 -5.48 12.72 -15.33
CA ILE A 28 -4.10 12.45 -15.75
C ILE A 28 -3.21 12.14 -14.53
N LYS A 29 -3.42 12.82 -13.40
CA LYS A 29 -2.74 12.48 -12.14
C LYS A 29 -3.07 11.05 -11.69
N LEU A 30 -4.31 10.59 -11.84
CA LEU A 30 -4.68 9.21 -11.54
C LEU A 30 -3.91 8.22 -12.42
N ILE A 31 -3.89 8.45 -13.74
CA ILE A 31 -3.14 7.62 -14.70
C ILE A 31 -1.64 7.63 -14.35
N TYR A 32 -1.10 8.78 -13.95
CA TYR A 32 0.28 8.92 -13.54
C TYR A 32 0.59 8.08 -12.31
N GLN A 33 -0.26 8.15 -11.27
CA GLN A 33 -0.11 7.35 -10.06
C GLN A 33 -0.27 5.85 -10.34
N SER A 34 -1.09 5.48 -11.32
CA SER A 34 -1.28 4.09 -11.72
C SER A 34 -0.04 3.50 -12.43
N GLU A 35 0.85 4.34 -12.97
CA GLU A 35 2.12 3.89 -13.56
C GLU A 35 3.32 4.11 -12.64
N PHE A 36 3.39 5.23 -11.93
CA PHE A 36 4.58 5.66 -11.18
C PHE A 36 4.38 5.69 -9.65
N ALA A 37 3.23 5.22 -9.15
CA ALA A 37 2.87 5.29 -7.74
C ALA A 37 2.96 6.71 -7.16
N GLY A 38 3.91 6.97 -6.26
CA GLY A 38 4.16 8.29 -5.67
C GLY A 38 5.01 9.24 -6.53
N GLY A 39 5.41 8.82 -7.73
CA GLY A 39 6.18 9.62 -8.69
C GLY A 39 7.70 9.61 -8.48
N HIS A 40 8.20 9.29 -7.28
CA HIS A 40 9.62 9.33 -6.96
C HIS A 40 10.02 8.29 -5.91
N MET A 41 11.27 7.80 -6.01
CA MET A 41 11.94 7.06 -4.95
C MET A 41 12.03 7.95 -3.69
N ILE A 42 11.64 7.40 -2.54
CA ILE A 42 11.70 8.13 -1.27
C ILE A 42 13.04 7.84 -0.64
N THR A 43 13.95 8.81 -0.74
CA THR A 43 15.31 8.72 -0.20
C THR A 43 15.39 9.09 1.29
N ASP A 44 14.49 9.97 1.77
CA ASP A 44 14.37 10.35 3.18
C ASP A 44 13.00 9.93 3.74
N GLU A 45 12.99 8.74 4.34
CA GLU A 45 11.80 8.17 4.99
C GLU A 45 11.38 8.98 6.23
N GLN A 46 12.31 9.58 6.97
CA GLN A 46 11.98 10.37 8.16
C GLN A 46 11.31 11.69 7.78
N ALA A 47 11.78 12.36 6.73
CA ALA A 47 11.11 13.54 6.19
C ALA A 47 9.74 13.20 5.61
N SER A 48 9.58 12.03 4.97
CA SER A 48 8.27 11.53 4.54
C SER A 48 7.32 11.33 5.73
N LEU A 49 7.80 10.73 6.82
CA LEU A 49 7.02 10.51 8.02
C LEU A 49 6.59 11.82 8.69
N ARG A 50 7.49 12.80 8.85
CA ARG A 50 7.15 14.11 9.44
C ARG A 50 6.02 14.79 8.68
N ARG A 51 6.12 14.85 7.34
CA ARG A 51 5.06 15.40 6.48
C ARG A 51 3.75 14.65 6.63
N LEU A 52 3.80 13.32 6.71
CA LEU A 52 2.59 12.53 6.95
C LEU A 52 1.98 12.83 8.33
N GLN A 53 2.78 12.99 9.39
CA GLN A 53 2.27 13.31 10.73
C GLN A 53 1.59 14.68 10.78
N GLU A 54 2.16 15.68 10.11
CA GLU A 54 1.55 17.00 9.95
C GLU A 54 0.20 16.90 9.21
N GLU A 55 0.17 16.19 8.07
CA GLU A 55 -1.05 15.95 7.31
C GLU A 55 -2.09 15.17 8.12
N TRP A 56 -1.67 14.16 8.89
CA TRP A 56 -2.52 13.35 9.75
C TRP A 56 -3.22 14.19 10.81
N ALA A 57 -2.51 15.12 11.43
CA ALA A 57 -3.08 16.05 12.41
C ALA A 57 -4.12 16.98 11.77
N LEU A 58 -3.87 17.47 10.55
CA LEU A 58 -4.82 18.29 9.81
C LEU A 58 -6.08 17.50 9.42
N VAL A 59 -5.92 16.25 9.00
CA VAL A 59 -7.04 15.35 8.67
C VAL A 59 -7.87 15.05 9.92
N ALA A 60 -7.22 14.74 11.06
CA ALA A 60 -7.90 14.52 12.33
C ALA A 60 -8.69 15.75 12.80
N ALA A 61 -8.11 16.95 12.66
CA ALA A 61 -8.74 18.20 13.07
C ALA A 61 -9.99 18.57 12.24
N ARG A 62 -10.10 18.10 10.99
CA ARG A 62 -11.25 18.38 10.12
C ARG A 62 -12.53 17.64 10.55
N GLY A 63 -12.41 16.59 11.36
CA GLY A 63 -13.54 15.73 11.75
C GLY A 63 -14.03 14.84 10.59
N GLY A 64 -14.37 13.58 10.88
CA GLY A 64 -14.69 12.54 9.90
C GLY A 64 -16.01 12.74 9.12
N GLY A 65 -16.09 13.79 8.31
CA GLY A 65 -17.28 14.15 7.52
C GLY A 65 -17.40 13.42 6.17
N GLN A 66 -16.40 12.66 5.74
CA GLN A 66 -16.42 11.96 4.47
C GLN A 66 -16.28 10.46 4.70
N GLN A 67 -17.35 9.70 4.42
CA GLN A 67 -17.33 8.23 4.35
C GLN A 67 -16.54 7.81 3.10
N LEU A 68 -15.22 8.04 3.12
CA LEU A 68 -14.31 7.53 2.11
C LEU A 68 -14.02 6.06 2.39
N PRO A 69 -13.92 5.22 1.34
CA PRO A 69 -13.39 3.89 1.53
C PRO A 69 -11.95 3.99 2.04
N ILE A 70 -11.48 3.02 2.82
CA ILE A 70 -10.06 2.94 3.23
C ILE A 70 -9.15 2.89 2.00
N PHE A 71 -9.66 2.21 0.97
CA PHE A 71 -8.92 1.76 -0.18
C PHE A 71 -9.64 2.16 -1.45
N GLU A 72 -8.90 2.75 -2.38
CA GLU A 72 -9.38 2.99 -3.74
C GLU A 72 -8.41 2.35 -4.72
N ILE A 73 -8.94 1.52 -5.62
CA ILE A 73 -8.13 0.86 -6.64
C ILE A 73 -7.62 1.91 -7.64
N LEU A 74 -6.34 1.83 -8.02
CA LEU A 74 -5.79 2.52 -9.18
C LEU A 74 -5.73 1.56 -10.36
N SER A 75 -4.55 1.11 -10.77
CA SER A 75 -4.37 -0.02 -11.70
C SER A 75 -3.02 -0.66 -11.42
N ASP A 76 -2.74 -1.80 -12.05
CA ASP A 76 -1.41 -2.43 -12.03
C ASP A 76 -0.91 -2.77 -10.61
N GLY A 77 -1.84 -3.18 -9.75
CA GLY A 77 -1.54 -3.54 -8.37
C GLY A 77 -1.25 -2.36 -7.44
N LEU A 78 -1.65 -1.13 -7.80
CA LEU A 78 -1.54 0.06 -6.95
C LEU A 78 -2.91 0.53 -6.46
N TRP A 79 -2.92 1.00 -5.22
CA TRP A 79 -4.12 1.38 -4.47
C TRP A 79 -3.86 2.70 -3.73
N ARG A 80 -4.85 3.58 -3.62
CA ARG A 80 -4.80 4.69 -2.67
C ARG A 80 -5.31 4.21 -1.32
N LEU A 81 -4.55 4.49 -0.28
CA LEU A 81 -4.89 4.33 1.12
C LEU A 81 -5.30 5.70 1.68
N ASN A 82 -6.60 5.91 1.84
CA ASN A 82 -7.18 7.17 2.31
C ASN A 82 -6.89 7.36 3.81
N LEU A 83 -6.41 8.54 4.22
CA LEU A 83 -5.97 8.81 5.59
C LEU A 83 -7.13 9.07 6.55
N ALA A 84 -8.20 9.74 6.10
CA ALA A 84 -9.36 10.07 6.91
C ALA A 84 -9.99 8.85 7.63
N PRO A 85 -10.30 7.72 6.95
CA PRO A 85 -10.85 6.54 7.62
C PRO A 85 -9.84 5.81 8.53
N LEU A 86 -8.57 6.22 8.58
CA LEU A 86 -7.53 5.60 9.41
C LEU A 86 -7.39 6.24 10.78
N ILE A 87 -7.80 7.50 10.94
CA ILE A 87 -7.59 8.29 12.16
C ILE A 87 -8.08 7.52 13.40
N GLU A 88 -9.24 6.88 13.30
CA GLU A 88 -9.87 6.15 14.40
C GLU A 88 -9.66 4.62 14.31
N ARG A 89 -8.95 4.15 13.29
CA ARG A 89 -8.71 2.72 13.06
C ARG A 89 -7.64 2.15 13.98
N GLY A 90 -6.73 3.00 14.49
CA GLY A 90 -5.64 2.58 15.37
C GLY A 90 -4.40 2.06 14.62
N ILE A 91 -4.31 2.25 13.30
CA ILE A 91 -3.05 2.13 12.57
C ILE A 91 -2.22 3.40 12.77
N SER A 92 -0.92 3.24 12.96
CA SER A 92 0.00 4.33 13.20
C SER A 92 0.39 5.05 11.90
N PRO A 93 0.66 6.37 11.93
CA PRO A 93 1.25 7.08 10.80
C PRO A 93 2.58 6.46 10.36
N ARG A 94 3.36 5.88 11.29
CA ARG A 94 4.63 5.21 10.99
C ARG A 94 4.41 4.00 10.07
N THR A 95 3.46 3.14 10.39
CA THR A 95 3.11 1.98 9.56
C THR A 95 2.60 2.42 8.19
N VAL A 96 1.72 3.42 8.13
CA VAL A 96 1.21 3.96 6.85
C VAL A 96 2.34 4.54 5.99
N ASN A 97 3.24 5.33 6.57
CA ASN A 97 4.42 5.84 5.86
C ASN A 97 5.31 4.71 5.37
N ARG A 98 5.48 3.66 6.18
CA ARG A 98 6.32 2.53 5.80
C ARG A 98 5.74 1.76 4.61
N LEU A 99 4.43 1.52 4.58
CA LEU A 99 3.74 0.94 3.43
C LEU A 99 3.93 1.80 2.17
N PHE A 100 3.81 3.12 2.31
CA PHE A 100 4.02 4.07 1.23
C PHE A 100 5.45 4.03 0.68
N VAL A 101 6.47 4.08 1.55
CA VAL A 101 7.89 4.03 1.17
C VAL A 101 8.25 2.71 0.49
N LEU A 102 7.83 1.58 1.08
CA LEU A 102 8.05 0.27 0.46
C LEU A 102 7.41 0.19 -0.92
N SER A 103 6.20 0.72 -1.09
CA SER A 103 5.51 0.72 -2.37
C SER A 103 6.18 1.62 -3.40
N ALA A 104 6.59 2.83 -3.01
CA ALA A 104 7.27 3.77 -3.89
C ALA A 104 8.66 3.28 -4.34
N ASN A 105 9.39 2.59 -3.46
CA ASN A 105 10.75 2.14 -3.76
C ASN A 105 10.79 0.80 -4.52
N GLU A 106 9.74 -0.01 -4.45
CA GLU A 106 9.64 -1.27 -5.20
C GLU A 106 8.98 -1.12 -6.57
N HIS A 107 8.20 -0.06 -6.77
CA HIS A 107 7.45 0.15 -8.00
C HIS A 107 8.27 0.93 -9.02
N VAL A 108 8.47 0.35 -10.21
CA VAL A 108 9.19 1.00 -11.31
C VAL A 108 8.26 1.14 -12.50
N GLY A 109 7.72 2.35 -12.68
CA GLY A 109 6.92 2.70 -13.85
C GLY A 109 7.77 2.88 -15.10
N LYS A 110 7.16 2.67 -16.27
CA LYS A 110 7.78 2.87 -17.57
C LYS A 110 7.08 4.00 -18.32
N ARG A 111 7.89 4.89 -18.89
CA ARG A 111 7.37 6.00 -19.70
C ARG A 111 6.54 5.49 -20.87
N GLU A 112 6.97 4.40 -21.51
CA GLU A 112 6.26 3.82 -22.65
C GLU A 112 4.85 3.34 -22.26
N ASN A 113 4.73 2.70 -21.10
CA ASN A 113 3.43 2.27 -20.56
C ASN A 113 2.55 3.48 -20.24
N PHE A 114 3.12 4.52 -19.63
CA PHE A 114 2.42 5.76 -19.33
C PHE A 114 1.87 6.42 -20.61
N GLU A 115 2.71 6.56 -21.64
CA GLU A 115 2.30 7.12 -22.93
C GLU A 115 1.18 6.28 -23.57
N GLY A 116 1.25 4.95 -23.46
CA GLY A 116 0.18 4.04 -23.90
C GLY A 116 -1.13 4.26 -23.16
N LYS A 117 -1.09 4.45 -21.83
CA LYS A 117 -2.27 4.76 -21.01
C LYS A 117 -2.88 6.12 -21.38
N LEU A 118 -2.07 7.15 -21.63
CA LEU A 118 -2.55 8.46 -22.08
C LEU A 118 -3.21 8.38 -23.46
N ALA A 119 -2.63 7.61 -24.40
CA ALA A 119 -3.23 7.39 -25.71
C ALA A 119 -4.58 6.65 -25.61
N ALA A 120 -4.69 5.64 -24.73
CA ALA A 120 -5.94 4.95 -24.46
C ALA A 120 -6.99 5.89 -23.83
N PHE A 121 -6.59 6.71 -22.86
CA PHE A 121 -7.46 7.72 -22.24
C PHE A 121 -7.97 8.75 -23.25
N ARG A 122 -7.08 9.23 -24.14
CA ARG A 122 -7.47 10.10 -25.25
C ARG A 122 -8.52 9.45 -26.13
N GLN A 123 -8.34 8.17 -26.49
CA GLN A 123 -9.33 7.45 -27.28
C GLN A 123 -10.69 7.35 -26.54
N TRP A 124 -10.69 7.09 -25.23
CA TRP A 124 -11.94 7.04 -24.45
C TRP A 124 -12.66 8.39 -24.39
N CYS A 125 -11.92 9.51 -24.39
CA CYS A 125 -12.53 10.83 -24.51
C CYS A 125 -13.19 11.01 -25.89
N VAL A 126 -12.50 10.63 -26.98
CA VAL A 126 -13.05 10.66 -28.35
C VAL A 126 -14.31 9.79 -28.48
N ASP A 127 -14.30 8.62 -27.84
CA ASP A 127 -15.44 7.69 -27.79
C ASP A 127 -16.60 8.22 -26.92
N GLY A 128 -16.46 9.40 -26.29
CA GLY A 128 -17.50 10.04 -25.50
C GLY A 128 -17.67 9.51 -24.07
N LEU A 129 -16.72 8.73 -23.56
CA LEU A 129 -16.78 8.22 -22.18
C LEU A 129 -16.43 9.28 -21.12
N PHE A 130 -15.65 10.28 -21.50
CA PHE A 130 -15.24 11.38 -20.64
C PHE A 130 -15.42 12.71 -21.38
N PRO A 131 -15.69 13.83 -20.68
CA PRO A 131 -16.11 15.07 -21.33
C PRO A 131 -14.99 15.85 -22.02
N TRP A 132 -13.72 15.50 -21.79
CA TRP A 132 -12.56 16.29 -22.21
C TRP A 132 -12.10 16.01 -23.65
N ALA A 133 -13.00 15.74 -24.59
CA ALA A 133 -12.62 15.45 -25.98
C ALA A 133 -12.21 16.73 -26.76
N GLY A 134 -11.39 16.56 -27.79
CA GLY A 134 -11.10 17.61 -28.77
C GLY A 134 -9.69 18.23 -28.68
N PRO A 135 -9.46 19.37 -29.37
CA PRO A 135 -8.13 19.97 -29.52
C PRO A 135 -7.47 20.38 -28.20
N GLU A 136 -8.25 20.71 -27.18
CA GLU A 136 -7.74 21.12 -25.86
C GLU A 136 -7.02 19.97 -25.15
N LEU A 137 -7.55 18.75 -25.23
CA LEU A 137 -6.89 17.56 -24.68
C LEU A 137 -5.57 17.27 -25.40
N ASP A 138 -5.58 17.39 -26.73
CA ASP A 138 -4.39 17.13 -27.55
C ASP A 138 -3.27 18.14 -27.23
N ALA A 139 -3.63 19.42 -27.10
CA ALA A 139 -2.71 20.47 -26.69
C ALA A 139 -2.15 20.20 -25.28
N TYR A 140 -3.02 19.85 -24.32
CA TYR A 140 -2.59 19.53 -22.96
C TYR A 140 -1.60 18.37 -22.92
N LEU A 141 -1.92 17.25 -23.60
CA LEU A 141 -1.06 16.07 -23.60
C LEU A 141 0.28 16.33 -24.30
N LEU A 142 0.28 17.15 -25.36
CA LEU A 142 1.50 17.55 -26.06
C LEU A 142 2.40 18.42 -25.17
N GLU A 143 1.84 19.42 -24.49
CA GLU A 143 2.58 20.27 -23.55
C GLU A 143 3.13 19.45 -22.38
N TYR A 144 2.30 18.58 -21.80
CA TYR A 144 2.71 17.72 -20.70
C TYR A 144 3.83 16.75 -21.11
N LYS A 145 3.81 16.25 -22.35
CA LYS A 145 4.91 15.46 -22.94
C LYS A 145 6.19 16.29 -23.10
N ALA A 146 6.07 17.54 -23.57
CA ALA A 146 7.22 18.43 -23.74
C ALA A 146 7.91 18.77 -22.40
N GLN A 147 7.17 18.83 -21.31
CA GLN A 147 7.69 19.00 -19.94
C GLN A 147 8.33 17.72 -19.36
N GLY A 148 8.24 16.58 -20.05
CA GLY A 148 8.81 15.32 -19.59
C GLY A 148 7.99 14.59 -18.54
N TYR A 149 6.67 14.83 -18.49
CA TYR A 149 5.73 14.20 -17.55
C TYR A 149 6.08 14.43 -16.06
N PRO A 150 6.19 15.71 -15.62
CA PRO A 150 6.41 16.00 -14.21
C PRO A 150 5.26 15.46 -13.35
N ALA A 151 5.54 15.12 -12.09
CA ALA A 151 4.49 14.68 -11.18
C ALA A 151 3.41 15.76 -11.01
N LEU A 152 2.14 15.36 -11.17
CA LEU A 152 1.00 16.28 -11.11
C LEU A 152 0.48 16.48 -9.70
N SER A 153 0.02 17.70 -9.41
CA SER A 153 -0.82 18.02 -8.25
C SER A 153 -2.30 17.95 -8.62
N HIS A 154 -3.18 17.79 -7.63
CA HIS A 154 -4.62 17.89 -7.85
C HIS A 154 -5.01 19.33 -8.23
N SER A 155 -6.06 19.48 -9.04
CA SER A 155 -6.62 20.80 -9.38
C SER A 155 -7.13 21.53 -8.13
N ASP A 156 -7.19 22.86 -8.18
CA ASP A 156 -7.74 23.66 -7.07
C ASP A 156 -9.21 23.32 -6.79
N THR A 157 -9.97 23.04 -7.84
CA THR A 157 -11.36 22.57 -7.75
C THR A 157 -11.43 21.25 -6.99
N TYR A 158 -10.63 20.25 -7.38
CA TYR A 158 -10.63 18.95 -6.71
C TYR A 158 -10.14 19.05 -5.25
N ARG A 159 -9.10 19.85 -5.00
CA ARG A 159 -8.59 20.08 -3.63
C ARG A 159 -9.62 20.74 -2.74
N SER A 160 -10.34 21.73 -3.24
CA SER A 160 -11.37 22.45 -2.48
C SER A 160 -12.61 21.58 -2.23
N ALA A 161 -12.99 20.76 -3.21
CA ALA A 161 -14.18 19.91 -3.13
C ALA A 161 -13.98 18.66 -2.24
N TYR A 162 -12.80 18.04 -2.29
CA TYR A 162 -12.58 16.71 -1.71
C TYR A 162 -11.46 16.64 -0.68
N ALA A 163 -10.64 17.68 -0.58
CA ALA A 163 -9.54 17.76 0.38
C ALA A 163 -8.71 16.44 0.45
N PRO A 164 -8.22 15.93 -0.70
CA PRO A 164 -7.69 14.58 -0.80
C PRO A 164 -6.48 14.37 0.09
N ALA A 165 -6.52 13.30 0.89
CA ALA A 165 -5.45 12.90 1.80
C ALA A 165 -5.30 11.39 1.73
N TYR A 166 -4.27 10.92 1.01
CA TYR A 166 -4.02 9.49 0.79
C TYR A 166 -2.53 9.19 0.57
N ARG A 167 -2.19 7.90 0.59
CA ARG A 167 -0.90 7.37 0.14
C ARG A 167 -1.09 6.28 -0.91
N VAL A 168 -0.22 6.23 -1.92
CA VAL A 168 -0.28 5.16 -2.92
C VAL A 168 0.53 3.96 -2.43
N ILE A 169 -0.15 2.83 -2.23
CA ILE A 169 0.44 1.59 -1.74
C ILE A 169 0.27 0.45 -2.74
N SER A 170 1.12 -0.57 -2.63
CA SER A 170 0.97 -1.82 -3.35
C SER A 170 -0.19 -2.65 -2.78
N SER A 171 -0.98 -3.23 -3.68
CA SER A 171 -2.11 -4.12 -3.39
C SER A 171 -1.71 -5.31 -2.51
N LYS A 172 -0.44 -5.73 -2.54
CA LYS A 172 0.09 -6.84 -1.72
C LYS A 172 -0.07 -6.62 -0.21
N PHE A 173 -0.20 -5.37 0.24
CA PHE A 173 -0.38 -5.04 1.66
C PHE A 173 -1.85 -5.04 2.08
N VAL A 174 -2.79 -4.93 1.13
CA VAL A 174 -4.23 -4.83 1.40
C VAL A 174 -4.76 -6.06 2.15
N PRO A 175 -4.42 -7.31 1.79
CA PRO A 175 -4.90 -8.50 2.51
C PRO A 175 -4.46 -8.55 3.98
N TYR A 176 -3.38 -7.86 4.34
CA TYR A 176 -2.80 -7.88 5.69
C TYR A 176 -3.15 -6.63 6.50
N PHE A 177 -3.92 -5.70 5.94
CA PHE A 177 -4.14 -4.40 6.56
C PHE A 177 -4.72 -4.48 7.97
N GLU A 178 -5.74 -5.31 8.19
CA GLU A 178 -6.34 -5.49 9.52
C GLU A 178 -5.39 -6.14 10.52
N LEU A 179 -4.46 -6.99 10.06
CA LEU A 179 -3.39 -7.51 10.91
C LEU A 179 -2.44 -6.38 11.35
N LEU A 180 -2.06 -5.49 10.42
CA LEU A 180 -1.21 -4.33 10.74
C LEU A 180 -1.89 -3.39 11.74
N VAL A 181 -3.18 -3.11 11.55
CA VAL A 181 -4.00 -2.38 12.52
C VAL A 181 -3.94 -3.03 13.90
N ARG A 182 -4.08 -4.35 13.97
CA ARG A 182 -4.06 -5.08 15.25
C ARG A 182 -2.68 -5.02 15.92
N ILE A 183 -1.60 -5.18 15.16
CA ILE A 183 -0.23 -5.08 15.66
C ILE A 183 0.02 -3.67 16.21
N ASP A 184 -0.37 -2.62 15.49
CA ASP A 184 -0.17 -1.23 15.93
C ASP A 184 -0.95 -0.92 17.21
N ARG A 185 -2.19 -1.40 17.33
CA ARG A 185 -2.98 -1.27 18.57
C ARG A 185 -2.32 -1.95 19.75
N LEU A 186 -1.78 -3.16 19.58
CA LEU A 186 -1.07 -3.87 20.64
C LEU A 186 0.24 -3.17 21.00
N THR A 187 0.97 -2.67 20.00
CA THR A 187 2.26 -1.97 20.21
C THR A 187 2.06 -0.63 20.92
N ALA A 188 0.89 -0.01 20.79
CA ALA A 188 0.54 1.18 21.56
C ALA A 188 0.26 0.89 23.06
N GLN A 189 -0.05 -0.37 23.41
CA GLN A 189 -0.45 -0.79 24.76
C GLN A 189 0.63 -1.59 25.49
N HIS A 190 1.55 -2.19 24.74
CA HIS A 190 2.57 -3.10 25.25
C HIS A 190 3.93 -2.70 24.71
N GLN A 191 4.95 -2.78 25.58
CA GLN A 191 6.34 -2.52 25.19
C GLN A 191 6.84 -3.55 24.16
N GLN A 192 6.32 -4.77 24.22
CA GLN A 192 6.68 -5.86 23.32
C GLN A 192 5.42 -6.60 22.85
N VAL A 193 5.38 -6.92 21.55
CA VAL A 193 4.29 -7.66 20.93
C VAL A 193 4.88 -8.87 20.21
N ASN A 194 4.47 -10.06 20.64
CA ASN A 194 4.86 -11.32 20.00
C ASN A 194 3.75 -11.74 19.03
N VAL A 195 4.10 -11.95 17.76
CA VAL A 195 3.16 -12.37 16.70
C VAL A 195 3.51 -13.78 16.26
N ALA A 196 2.68 -14.76 16.64
CA ALA A 196 2.79 -16.13 16.14
C ALA A 196 2.07 -16.27 14.79
N ILE A 197 2.76 -16.84 13.79
CA ILE A 197 2.21 -17.05 12.43
C ILE A 197 2.12 -18.55 12.18
N GLU A 198 0.90 -19.08 12.29
CA GLU A 198 0.61 -20.51 12.17
C GLU A 198 -0.14 -20.83 10.87
N GLY A 199 -0.01 -22.06 10.37
CA GLY A 199 -0.70 -22.53 9.17
C GLY A 199 0.06 -23.63 8.41
N HIS A 200 -0.59 -24.21 7.39
CA HIS A 200 0.01 -25.29 6.59
C HIS A 200 1.30 -24.89 5.86
N SER A 201 2.09 -25.89 5.46
CA SER A 201 3.23 -25.66 4.56
C SER A 201 2.76 -25.01 3.26
N ALA A 202 3.60 -24.18 2.65
CA ALA A 202 3.31 -23.38 1.46
C ALA A 202 2.14 -22.37 1.57
N ALA A 203 1.52 -22.19 2.74
CA ALA A 203 0.44 -21.21 2.96
C ALA A 203 0.89 -19.73 2.99
N GLY A 204 2.17 -19.44 2.72
CA GLY A 204 2.70 -18.07 2.69
C GLY A 204 3.21 -17.52 4.02
N LYS A 205 3.35 -18.33 5.08
CA LYS A 205 3.84 -17.89 6.41
C LYS A 205 5.17 -17.14 6.33
N THR A 206 6.16 -17.73 5.67
CA THR A 206 7.49 -17.12 5.48
C THR A 206 7.42 -15.82 4.68
N PHE A 207 6.48 -15.73 3.73
CA PHE A 207 6.26 -14.50 2.98
C PHE A 207 5.70 -13.40 3.88
N LEU A 208 4.65 -13.69 4.66
CA LEU A 208 4.06 -12.75 5.62
C LEU A 208 5.09 -12.30 6.66
N ALA A 209 5.83 -13.22 7.26
CA ALA A 209 6.87 -12.90 8.25
C ALA A 209 7.92 -11.92 7.68
N ARG A 210 8.37 -12.15 6.44
CA ARG A 210 9.28 -11.23 5.75
C ARG A 210 8.65 -9.87 5.45
N GLN A 211 7.36 -9.81 5.09
CA GLN A 211 6.70 -8.51 4.92
C GLN A 211 6.61 -7.75 6.25
N LEU A 212 6.23 -8.43 7.35
CA LEU A 212 6.18 -7.81 8.67
C LEU A 212 7.54 -7.29 9.11
N ALA A 213 8.63 -8.04 8.90
CA ALA A 213 10.00 -7.60 9.21
C ALA A 213 10.48 -6.40 8.38
N ARG A 214 9.83 -6.14 7.23
CA ARG A 214 10.10 -4.94 6.43
C ARG A 214 9.30 -3.76 6.92
N ILE A 215 8.12 -3.99 7.51
CA ILE A 215 7.21 -2.95 8.00
C ILE A 215 7.58 -2.52 9.43
N TYR A 216 7.89 -3.49 10.28
CA TYR A 216 8.20 -3.31 11.68
C TYR A 216 9.67 -3.58 11.94
N ASP A 217 10.20 -2.89 12.94
CA ASP A 217 11.49 -3.22 13.53
C ASP A 217 11.30 -4.41 14.47
N CYS A 218 11.44 -5.63 13.92
CA CYS A 218 11.18 -6.85 14.66
C CYS A 218 12.10 -8.01 14.25
N ASN A 219 12.21 -8.98 15.15
CA ASN A 219 12.91 -10.24 14.90
C ASN A 219 11.94 -11.29 14.34
N VAL A 220 12.40 -12.01 13.31
CA VAL A 220 11.67 -13.17 12.76
C VAL A 220 12.35 -14.45 13.20
N ILE A 221 11.60 -15.28 13.91
CA ILE A 221 12.07 -16.55 14.46
C ILE A 221 11.32 -17.68 13.75
N ALA A 222 12.04 -18.47 12.95
CA ALA A 222 11.46 -19.61 12.24
C ALA A 222 11.52 -20.87 13.12
N MET A 223 10.35 -21.46 13.42
CA MET A 223 10.27 -22.69 14.22
C MET A 223 11.00 -23.88 13.59
N ASP A 224 11.12 -23.90 12.26
CA ASP A 224 11.88 -24.93 11.53
C ASP A 224 13.37 -24.95 11.91
N HIS A 225 13.94 -23.83 12.39
CA HIS A 225 15.32 -23.79 12.92
C HIS A 225 15.49 -24.59 14.21
N PHE A 226 14.38 -24.93 14.88
CA PHE A 226 14.33 -25.69 16.11
C PHE A 226 13.85 -27.11 15.87
N PHE A 227 13.82 -27.63 14.64
CA PHE A 227 13.53 -29.06 14.44
C PHE A 227 14.58 -29.95 15.11
N LEU A 228 14.12 -31.08 15.64
CA LEU A 228 15.00 -32.02 16.31
C LEU A 228 16.03 -32.59 15.33
N PRO A 229 17.33 -32.62 15.72
CA PRO A 229 18.35 -33.33 14.97
C PRO A 229 18.03 -34.84 14.96
N PRO A 230 18.49 -35.60 13.94
CA PRO A 230 18.16 -37.01 13.80
C PRO A 230 18.46 -37.86 15.04
N SER A 231 19.52 -37.54 15.77
CA SER A 231 19.94 -38.24 16.99
C SER A 231 18.96 -38.13 18.16
N LEU A 232 18.08 -37.12 18.16
CA LEU A 232 17.10 -36.89 19.23
C LEU A 232 15.67 -37.31 18.84
N ARG A 233 15.47 -37.88 17.64
CA ARG A 233 14.16 -38.33 17.15
C ARG A 233 13.87 -39.77 17.60
N THR A 234 13.48 -39.94 18.85
CA THR A 234 12.98 -41.23 19.35
C THR A 234 11.49 -41.41 19.04
N GLU A 235 11.00 -42.65 18.97
CA GLU A 235 9.56 -42.91 18.76
C GLU A 235 8.70 -42.27 19.85
N ALA A 236 9.14 -42.36 21.11
CA ALA A 236 8.48 -41.71 22.24
C ALA A 236 8.41 -40.19 22.05
N ARG A 237 9.50 -39.55 21.61
CA ARG A 237 9.56 -38.11 21.34
C ARG A 237 8.59 -37.72 20.23
N LEU A 238 8.61 -38.43 19.10
CA LEU A 238 7.75 -38.12 17.95
C LEU A 238 6.26 -38.41 18.21
N ALA A 239 5.92 -39.23 19.22
CA ALA A 239 4.55 -39.45 19.65
C ALA A 239 3.98 -38.27 20.46
N GLU A 240 4.83 -37.38 20.99
CA GLU A 240 4.39 -36.18 21.71
C GLU A 240 3.88 -35.10 20.75
N PRO A 241 2.85 -34.32 21.13
CA PRO A 241 2.46 -33.12 20.38
C PRO A 241 3.62 -32.13 20.26
N GLY A 242 3.97 -31.77 19.02
CA GLY A 242 5.13 -30.90 18.76
C GLY A 242 6.48 -31.56 19.03
N GLY A 243 6.52 -32.88 19.24
CA GLY A 243 7.71 -33.67 19.51
C GLY A 243 8.68 -33.80 18.32
N ASN A 244 8.43 -33.08 17.22
CA ASN A 244 9.38 -32.83 16.13
C ASN A 244 10.24 -31.57 16.35
N VAL A 245 9.89 -30.74 17.35
CA VAL A 245 10.58 -29.50 17.71
C VAL A 245 11.41 -29.71 18.98
N HIS A 246 12.63 -29.18 18.98
CA HIS A 246 13.53 -29.11 20.11
C HIS A 246 13.10 -27.95 21.03
N TYR A 247 11.99 -28.15 21.74
CA TYR A 247 11.39 -27.09 22.56
C TYR A 247 12.30 -26.61 23.68
N GLU A 248 13.21 -27.45 24.19
CA GLU A 248 14.16 -27.06 25.25
C GLU A 248 15.11 -25.99 24.74
N ARG A 249 15.59 -26.14 23.50
CA ARG A 249 16.44 -25.18 22.82
C ARG A 249 15.67 -23.91 22.45
N PHE A 250 14.41 -24.05 22.03
CA PHE A 250 13.57 -22.88 21.74
C PHE A 250 13.29 -22.06 23.01
N ILE A 251 13.03 -22.73 24.14
CA ILE A 251 12.84 -22.05 25.43
C ILE A 251 14.09 -21.25 25.79
N SER A 252 15.25 -21.90 25.81
CA SER A 252 16.49 -21.27 26.27
C SER A 252 17.05 -20.19 25.33
N GLU A 253 16.95 -20.38 24.01
CA GLU A 253 17.51 -19.43 23.03
C GLU A 253 16.54 -18.30 22.68
N VAL A 254 15.23 -18.49 22.89
CA VAL A 254 14.20 -17.55 22.43
C VAL A 254 13.28 -17.12 23.57
N LEU A 255 12.49 -18.04 24.15
CA LEU A 255 11.41 -17.65 25.06
C LEU A 255 11.93 -16.97 26.34
N ASP A 256 13.06 -17.42 26.87
CA ASP A 256 13.66 -16.82 28.08
C ASP A 256 14.11 -15.36 27.83
N GLY A 257 14.40 -14.99 26.58
CA GLY A 257 14.71 -13.62 26.18
C GLY A 257 13.51 -12.75 25.80
N LEU A 258 12.29 -13.33 25.79
CA LEU A 258 11.03 -12.63 25.49
C LEU A 258 10.16 -12.36 26.73
N GLN A 259 10.63 -12.75 27.94
CA GLN A 259 9.95 -12.57 29.22
C GLN A 259 10.30 -11.24 29.90
#